data_AF-A0A938MRL5-F1
#
_entry.id   AF-A0A938MRL5-F1
#
_cell.length_a   1.000
_cell.length_b   1.000
_cell.length_c   1.000
_cell.angle_alpha   90.00
_cell.angle_beta   90.00
_cell.angle_gamma   90.00
#
_symmetry.space_group_name_H-M   'P 1'
#
loop_
_entity.id
_entity.type
_entity.pdbx_description
1 polymer ?
#
loop_
_entity_poly.entity_id
_entity_poly.type
_entity_poly.pdbx_seq_one_letter_code
_entity_poly.pdbx_strand_id
1 'polypeptide(L)'
;MKHVRVLIVILILAGCSDDGRLVQVSEQAAQRQAEQNQEMARITSEVAAGSRVLVEADARARQEMAQLQHKLGDQQREIGLQRDQLEQERRQIAAQRHREPILAPAITTVGWILAALLPLALAALVVWRLRDNGEDVETLNRVLLEELVAEQPRLLPPPSREHRLCLPAGSEPEIEPPF
;
A
#
# COMPACT_ATOMS: atom_id res chain seq x y z
N MET A 1 95.24 51.38 42.57
CA MET A 1 93.79 51.45 42.27
C MET A 1 93.28 52.82 41.78
N LYS A 2 93.85 53.96 42.20
CA LYS A 2 93.38 55.30 41.75
C LYS A 2 93.57 55.56 40.24
N HIS A 3 94.70 55.12 39.67
CA HIS A 3 94.99 55.30 38.23
C HIS A 3 94.08 54.49 37.30
N VAL A 4 93.59 53.32 37.74
CA VAL A 4 92.66 52.48 36.96
C VAL A 4 91.30 53.15 36.81
N ARG A 5 90.83 53.85 37.86
CA ARG A 5 89.56 54.60 37.79
C ARG A 5 89.63 55.79 36.84
N VAL A 6 90.75 56.51 36.83
CA VAL A 6 90.99 57.63 35.89
C VAL A 6 91.04 57.12 34.45
N LEU A 7 91.71 55.98 34.22
CA LEU A 7 91.82 55.39 32.88
C LEU A 7 90.47 54.90 32.33
N ILE A 8 89.60 54.33 33.18
CA ILE A 8 88.23 53.92 32.80
C ILE A 8 87.36 55.14 32.45
N VAL A 9 87.44 56.22 33.23
CA VAL A 9 86.68 57.46 32.95
C VAL A 9 87.14 58.12 31.64
N ILE A 10 88.44 58.11 31.36
CA ILE A 10 88.99 58.63 30.10
C ILE A 10 88.55 57.76 28.90
N LEU A 11 88.51 56.43 29.05
CA LEU A 11 88.02 55.51 28.02
C LEU A 11 86.52 55.70 27.71
N ILE A 12 85.71 56.02 28.72
CA ILE A 12 84.27 56.30 28.54
C ILE A 12 84.06 57.64 27.83
N LEU A 13 84.85 58.67 28.18
CA LEU A 13 84.74 60.00 27.57
C LEU A 13 85.30 60.04 26.13
N ALA A 14 86.30 59.21 25.80
CA ALA A 14 86.87 59.12 24.45
C ALA A 14 85.98 58.38 23.44
N GLY A 15 84.94 57.66 23.90
CA GLY A 15 83.96 56.97 23.03
C GLY A 15 82.85 57.87 22.46
N CYS A 16 82.76 59.13 22.89
CA CYS A 16 81.68 60.06 22.53
C CYS A 16 81.98 60.97 21.32
N SER A 17 83.02 60.72 20.53
CA SER A 17 83.47 61.67 19.50
C SER A 17 83.01 61.36 18.06
N ASP A 18 81.86 60.71 17.86
CA ASP A 18 81.27 60.49 16.52
C ASP A 18 79.74 60.55 16.51
N ASP A 19 79.17 61.55 17.21
CA ASP A 19 77.71 61.74 17.34
C ASP A 19 77.02 62.09 16.01
N GLY A 20 77.72 62.75 15.09
CA GLY A 20 77.17 63.14 13.79
C GLY A 20 76.82 61.94 12.90
N ARG A 21 77.62 60.87 12.95
CA ARG A 21 77.38 59.65 12.18
C ARG A 21 76.21 58.84 12.74
N LEU A 22 76.02 58.86 14.06
CA LEU A 22 74.88 58.20 14.71
C LEU A 22 73.56 58.89 14.37
N VAL A 23 73.53 60.23 14.38
CA VAL A 23 72.34 60.99 13.97
C VAL A 23 72.00 60.70 12.51
N GLN A 24 72.98 60.73 11.60
CA GLN A 24 72.76 60.45 10.19
C GLN A 24 72.26 59.02 9.93
N VAL A 25 72.81 58.02 10.61
CA VAL A 25 72.34 56.62 10.52
C VAL A 25 70.91 56.48 11.06
N SER A 26 70.57 57.20 12.14
CA SER A 26 69.22 57.17 12.72
C SER A 26 68.18 57.84 11.81
N GLU A 27 68.51 58.97 11.18
CA GLU A 27 67.65 59.61 10.19
C GLU A 27 67.44 58.70 8.97
N GLN A 28 68.52 58.11 8.47
CA GLN A 28 68.46 57.22 7.32
C GLN A 28 67.68 55.93 7.61
N ALA A 29 67.77 55.40 8.84
CA ALA A 29 66.97 54.28 9.30
C ALA A 29 65.49 54.65 9.46
N ALA A 30 65.19 55.82 10.03
CA ALA A 30 63.82 56.32 10.18
C ALA A 30 63.16 56.54 8.81
N GLN A 31 63.90 57.05 7.83
CA GLN A 31 63.41 57.23 6.45
C GLN A 31 63.07 55.89 5.79
N ARG A 32 63.97 54.89 5.86
CA ARG A 32 63.70 53.55 5.32
C ARG A 32 62.54 52.85 6.03
N GLN A 33 62.39 53.07 7.34
CA GLN A 33 61.31 52.49 8.13
C GLN A 33 59.96 53.14 7.80
N ALA A 34 59.94 54.44 7.49
CA ALA A 34 58.75 55.12 6.98
C ALA A 34 58.31 54.57 5.63
N GLU A 35 59.25 54.36 4.69
CA GLU A 35 58.99 53.75 3.39
C GLU A 35 58.47 52.31 3.53
N GLN A 36 59.12 51.50 4.38
CA GLN A 36 58.66 50.13 4.67
C GLN A 36 57.28 50.08 5.32
N ASN A 37 56.98 51.01 6.23
CA ASN A 37 55.66 51.09 6.85
C ASN A 37 54.57 51.42 5.82
N GLN A 38 54.86 52.26 4.83
CA GLN A 38 53.90 52.57 3.77
C GLN A 38 53.61 51.35 2.89
N GLU A 39 54.65 50.64 2.47
CA GLU A 39 54.49 49.43 1.66
C GLU A 39 53.79 48.32 2.45
N MET A 40 54.14 48.16 3.73
CA MET A 40 53.51 47.18 4.62
C MET A 40 52.03 47.52 4.87
N ALA A 41 51.69 48.80 5.03
CA ALA A 41 50.31 49.25 5.16
C ALA A 41 49.50 48.94 3.89
N ARG A 42 50.09 49.14 2.72
CA ARG A 42 49.46 48.82 1.43
C ARG A 42 49.18 47.32 1.31
N ILE A 43 50.19 46.47 1.51
CA ILE A 43 50.03 45.01 1.41
C ILE A 43 49.01 44.51 2.43
N THR A 44 49.04 45.02 3.66
CA THR A 44 48.07 44.63 4.70
C THR A 44 46.65 45.00 4.28
N SER A 45 46.46 46.16 3.65
CA SER A 45 45.14 46.56 3.14
C SER A 45 44.65 45.66 1.99
N GLU A 46 45.54 45.25 1.08
CA GLU A 46 45.22 44.35 -0.03
C GLU A 46 44.89 42.94 0.48
N VAL A 47 45.64 42.41 1.45
CA VAL A 47 45.39 41.11 2.09
C VAL A 47 44.09 41.14 2.90
N ALA A 48 43.81 42.24 3.62
CA ALA A 48 42.57 42.39 4.37
C ALA A 48 41.35 42.46 3.44
N ALA A 49 41.46 43.17 2.32
CA ALA A 49 40.42 43.22 1.30
C ALA A 49 40.18 41.84 0.67
N GLY A 50 41.25 41.12 0.30
CA GLY A 50 41.16 39.77 -0.25
C GLY A 50 40.56 38.78 0.75
N SER A 51 41.00 38.83 2.00
CA SER A 51 40.51 37.97 3.09
C SER A 51 39.04 38.22 3.38
N ARG A 52 38.58 39.48 3.33
CA ARG A 52 37.17 39.81 3.51
C ARG A 52 36.28 39.17 2.43
N VAL A 53 36.69 39.24 1.16
CA VAL A 53 35.94 38.61 0.06
C VAL A 53 35.86 37.10 0.24
N LEU A 54 36.96 36.45 0.63
CA LEU A 54 37.00 35.02 0.89
C LEU A 54 36.10 34.61 2.06
N VAL A 55 36.12 35.38 3.16
CA VAL A 55 35.27 35.11 4.33
C VAL A 55 33.80 35.32 4.01
N GLU A 56 33.45 36.35 3.24
CA GLU A 56 32.08 36.58 2.79
C GLU A 56 31.60 35.45 1.86
N ALA A 57 32.45 34.95 0.97
CA ALA A 57 32.15 33.81 0.12
C ALA A 57 32.00 32.50 0.93
N ASP A 58 32.89 32.23 1.89
CA ASP A 58 32.79 31.06 2.77
C ASP A 58 31.54 31.12 3.64
N ALA A 59 31.21 32.29 4.19
CA ALA A 59 29.99 32.47 4.98
C ALA A 59 28.72 32.19 4.16
N ARG A 60 28.67 32.65 2.90
CA ARG A 60 27.57 32.33 1.98
C ARG A 60 27.52 30.84 1.65
N ALA A 61 28.65 30.21 1.34
CA ALA A 61 28.71 28.78 1.06
C ALA A 61 28.21 27.94 2.26
N ARG A 62 28.59 28.30 3.49
CA ARG A 62 28.10 27.65 4.71
C ARG A 62 26.59 27.82 4.89
N GLN A 63 26.06 29.00 4.61
CA GLN A 63 24.62 29.26 4.68
C GLN A 63 23.86 28.42 3.64
N GLU A 64 24.35 28.35 2.41
CA GLU A 64 23.75 27.53 1.35
C GLU A 64 23.78 26.04 1.71
N MET A 65 24.90 25.54 2.24
CA MET A 65 25.00 24.16 2.72
C MET A 65 24.01 23.87 3.85
N ALA A 66 23.87 24.77 4.83
CA ALA A 66 22.91 24.61 5.92
C ALA A 66 21.46 24.57 5.39
N GLN A 67 21.12 25.42 4.43
CA GLN A 67 19.80 25.42 3.79
C GLN A 67 19.55 24.11 3.00
N LEU A 68 20.54 23.62 2.27
CA LEU A 68 20.45 22.36 1.55
C LEU A 68 20.25 21.17 2.50
N GLN A 69 21.02 21.11 3.60
CA GLN A 69 20.85 20.08 4.62
C GLN A 69 19.45 20.09 5.22
N HIS A 70 18.91 21.28 5.49
CA HIS A 70 17.55 21.41 6.02
C HIS A 70 16.50 20.89 5.03
N LYS A 71 16.60 21.31 3.75
CA LYS A 71 15.72 20.83 2.67
C LYS A 71 15.79 19.31 2.50
N LEU A 72 16.99 18.73 2.52
CA LEU A 72 17.16 17.28 2.45
C LEU A 72 16.53 16.57 3.64
N GLY A 73 16.66 17.13 4.85
CA GLY A 73 16.03 16.60 6.06
C GLY A 73 14.50 16.59 5.96
N ASP A 74 13.91 17.66 5.43
CA ASP A 74 12.46 17.77 5.24
C ASP A 74 11.96 16.80 4.17
N GLN A 75 12.66 16.70 3.03
CA GLN A 75 12.34 15.72 1.98
C GLN A 75 12.41 14.28 2.49
N GLN A 76 13.42 13.93 3.28
CA GLN A 76 13.54 12.60 3.86
C GLN A 76 12.39 12.28 4.82
N ARG A 77 11.92 13.24 5.61
CA ARG A 77 10.74 13.07 6.48
C ARG A 77 9.48 12.83 5.66
N GLU A 78 9.26 13.63 4.62
CA GLU A 78 8.10 13.47 3.75
C GLU A 78 8.08 12.09 3.07
N ILE A 79 9.22 11.66 2.53
CA ILE A 79 9.37 10.32 1.93
C ILE A 79 9.10 9.23 2.97
N GLY A 80 9.56 9.41 4.21
CA GLY A 80 9.28 8.49 5.32
C GLY A 80 7.78 8.34 5.57
N LEU A 81 7.05 9.45 5.68
CA LEU A 81 5.60 9.44 5.88
C LEU A 81 4.86 8.79 4.70
N GLN A 82 5.23 9.13 3.47
CA GLN A 82 4.63 8.53 2.27
C GLN A 82 4.88 7.02 2.21
N ARG A 83 6.10 6.58 2.55
CA ARG A 83 6.45 5.17 2.61
C ARG A 83 5.64 4.44 3.68
N ASP A 84 5.50 5.01 4.87
CA ASP A 84 4.72 4.40 5.95
C ASP A 84 3.25 4.25 5.57
N GLN A 85 2.68 5.25 4.88
CA GLN A 85 1.32 5.17 4.32
C GLN A 85 1.19 4.02 3.31
N LEU A 86 2.12 3.92 2.36
CA LEU A 86 2.13 2.84 1.37
C LEU A 86 2.33 1.46 2.01
N GLU A 87 3.17 1.35 3.04
CA GLU A 87 3.34 0.11 3.80
C GLU A 87 2.06 -0.26 4.55
N GLN A 88 1.35 0.71 5.14
CA GLN A 88 0.05 0.48 5.77
C GLN A 88 -1.00 0.02 4.75
N GLU A 89 -1.11 0.67 3.60
CA GLU A 89 -2.01 0.28 2.52
C GLU A 89 -1.71 -1.13 2.02
N ARG A 90 -0.43 -1.47 1.80
CA ARG A 90 -0.02 -2.83 1.42
C ARG A 90 -0.42 -3.86 2.48
N ARG A 91 -0.25 -3.55 3.78
CA ARG A 91 -0.69 -4.43 4.87
C ARG A 91 -2.21 -4.60 4.87
N GLN A 92 -2.96 -3.53 4.63
CA GLN A 92 -4.43 -3.58 4.54
C GLN A 92 -4.90 -4.44 3.36
N ILE A 93 -4.30 -4.27 2.17
CA ILE A 93 -4.61 -5.07 0.99
C ILE A 93 -4.27 -6.55 1.24
N ALA A 94 -3.13 -6.85 1.85
CA ALA A 94 -2.77 -8.22 2.22
C ALA A 94 -3.77 -8.83 3.21
N ALA A 95 -4.25 -8.04 4.19
CA ALA A 95 -5.28 -8.46 5.13
C ALA A 95 -6.65 -8.66 4.47
N GLN A 96 -7.04 -7.80 3.52
CA GLN A 96 -8.28 -7.94 2.74
C GLN A 96 -8.23 -9.21 1.88
N ARG A 97 -7.12 -9.48 1.19
CA ARG A 97 -6.93 -10.71 0.42
C ARG A 97 -6.94 -11.99 1.26
N HIS A 98 -6.72 -11.91 2.58
CA HIS A 98 -6.90 -13.05 3.48
C HIS A 98 -8.37 -13.24 3.91
N ARG A 99 -9.20 -12.19 3.87
CA ARG A 99 -10.62 -12.25 4.27
C ARG A 99 -11.59 -12.49 3.11
N GLU A 100 -11.29 -11.96 1.93
CA GLU A 100 -12.06 -12.20 0.69
C GLU A 100 -12.18 -13.68 0.27
N PRO A 101 -11.16 -14.55 0.41
CA PRO A 101 -11.26 -15.95 -0.02
C PRO A 101 -12.21 -16.81 0.81
N ILE A 102 -12.83 -16.28 1.87
CA ILE A 102 -13.82 -17.02 2.67
C ILE A 102 -15.26 -16.76 2.20
N LEU A 103 -15.54 -15.56 1.67
CA LEU A 103 -16.92 -15.17 1.30
C LEU A 103 -17.36 -15.79 -0.03
N ALA A 104 -16.49 -15.80 -1.04
CA ALA A 104 -16.79 -16.35 -2.36
C ALA A 104 -17.12 -17.87 -2.33
N PRO A 105 -16.34 -18.75 -1.66
CA PRO A 105 -16.68 -20.16 -1.58
C PRO A 105 -17.86 -20.45 -0.66
N ALA A 106 -18.12 -19.62 0.36
CA ALA A 106 -19.25 -19.84 1.25
C ALA A 106 -20.60 -19.75 0.51
N ILE A 107 -20.76 -18.73 -0.35
CA ILE A 107 -22.01 -18.53 -1.11
C ILE A 107 -22.24 -19.66 -2.12
N THR A 108 -21.18 -20.08 -2.83
CA THR A 108 -21.29 -21.16 -3.81
C THR A 108 -21.60 -22.49 -3.13
N THR A 109 -20.97 -22.79 -2.00
CA THR A 109 -21.21 -24.02 -1.23
C THR A 109 -22.67 -24.06 -0.73
N VAL A 110 -23.20 -22.95 -0.21
CA VAL A 110 -24.61 -22.85 0.18
C VAL A 110 -25.54 -23.08 -1.02
N GLY A 111 -25.20 -22.52 -2.18
CA GLY A 111 -25.95 -22.73 -3.43
C GLY A 111 -26.03 -24.21 -3.83
N TRP A 112 -24.90 -24.94 -3.77
CA TRP A 112 -24.87 -26.38 -4.07
C TRP A 112 -25.68 -27.21 -3.07
N ILE A 113 -25.56 -26.90 -1.77
CA ILE A 113 -26.34 -27.57 -0.71
C ILE A 113 -27.83 -27.34 -0.95
N LEU A 114 -28.23 -26.10 -1.24
CA LEU A 114 -29.63 -25.76 -1.51
C LEU A 114 -30.13 -26.46 -2.79
N ALA A 115 -29.33 -26.46 -3.87
CA ALA A 115 -29.67 -27.12 -5.12
C ALA A 115 -29.83 -28.64 -4.97
N ALA A 116 -29.07 -29.27 -4.07
CA ALA A 116 -29.22 -30.70 -3.76
C ALA A 116 -30.39 -30.99 -2.79
N LEU A 117 -30.65 -30.12 -1.82
CA LEU A 117 -31.74 -30.28 -0.85
C LEU A 117 -33.11 -30.04 -1.47
N LEU A 118 -33.24 -29.13 -2.43
CA LEU A 118 -34.50 -28.76 -3.04
C LEU A 118 -35.23 -29.92 -3.73
N PRO A 119 -34.61 -30.72 -4.61
CA PRO A 119 -35.25 -31.90 -5.20
C PRO A 119 -35.57 -32.97 -4.15
N LEU A 120 -34.72 -33.13 -3.12
CA LEU A 120 -34.94 -34.09 -2.05
C LEU A 120 -36.15 -33.70 -1.18
N ALA A 121 -36.27 -32.42 -0.83
CA ALA A 121 -37.39 -31.88 -0.09
C ALA A 121 -38.70 -32.00 -0.89
N LEU A 122 -38.64 -31.77 -2.20
CA LEU A 122 -39.79 -31.92 -3.09
C LEU A 122 -40.22 -33.40 -3.19
N ALA A 123 -39.27 -34.32 -3.35
CA ALA A 123 -39.56 -35.76 -3.34
C ALA A 123 -40.15 -36.22 -1.99
N ALA A 124 -39.59 -35.76 -0.87
CA ALA A 124 -40.12 -36.03 0.45
C ALA A 124 -41.55 -35.49 0.63
N LEU A 125 -41.82 -34.27 0.16
CA LEU A 125 -43.15 -33.66 0.21
C LEU A 125 -44.17 -34.44 -0.63
N VAL A 126 -43.80 -34.87 -1.84
CA VAL A 126 -44.66 -35.68 -2.70
C VAL A 126 -44.98 -37.02 -2.03
N VAL A 127 -43.97 -37.69 -1.46
CA VAL A 127 -44.17 -38.97 -0.74
C VAL A 127 -45.05 -38.78 0.50
N TRP A 128 -44.84 -37.70 1.26
CA TRP A 128 -45.67 -37.40 2.43
C TRP A 128 -47.12 -37.11 2.04
N ARG A 129 -47.34 -36.30 1.00
CA ARG A 129 -48.68 -36.01 0.49
C ARG A 129 -49.35 -37.26 -0.08
N LEU A 130 -48.62 -38.10 -0.80
CA LEU A 130 -49.18 -39.34 -1.34
C LEU A 130 -49.45 -40.37 -0.25
N ARG A 131 -48.69 -40.35 0.86
CA ARG A 131 -48.96 -41.18 2.03
C ARG A 131 -50.22 -40.74 2.77
N ASP A 132 -50.37 -39.45 3.04
CA ASP A 132 -51.58 -38.88 3.65
C ASP A 132 -52.81 -39.15 2.77
N ASN A 133 -52.70 -38.85 1.47
CA ASN A 133 -53.77 -39.14 0.51
C ASN A 133 -53.93 -40.65 0.26
N GLY A 134 -52.94 -41.47 0.63
CA GLY A 134 -52.95 -42.92 0.42
C GLY A 134 -53.97 -43.61 1.30
N GLU A 135 -54.15 -43.14 2.53
CA GLU A 135 -55.24 -43.60 3.42
C GLU A 135 -56.61 -43.23 2.83
N ASP A 136 -56.77 -42.02 2.29
CA ASP A 136 -58.00 -41.58 1.63
C ASP A 136 -58.27 -42.36 0.32
N VAL A 137 -57.22 -42.63 -0.48
CA VAL A 137 -57.32 -43.37 -1.74
C VAL A 137 -57.57 -44.86 -1.49
N GLU A 138 -56.98 -45.47 -0.46
CA GLU A 138 -57.26 -46.85 -0.06
C GLU A 138 -58.70 -46.98 0.45
N THR A 139 -59.16 -46.01 1.24
CA THR A 139 -60.54 -45.95 1.72
C THR A 139 -61.53 -45.75 0.57
N LEU A 140 -61.22 -44.84 -0.37
CA LEU A 140 -62.03 -44.60 -1.57
C LEU A 140 -62.06 -45.82 -2.50
N ASN A 141 -60.92 -46.49 -2.70
CA ASN A 141 -60.82 -47.71 -3.50
C ASN A 141 -61.63 -48.85 -2.86
N ARG A 142 -61.59 -48.97 -1.52
CA ARG A 142 -62.40 -49.93 -0.79
C ARG A 142 -63.89 -49.66 -0.94
N VAL A 143 -64.33 -48.40 -0.81
CA VAL A 143 -65.73 -48.00 -1.03
C VAL A 143 -66.16 -48.24 -2.48
N LEU A 144 -65.30 -47.97 -3.47
CA LEU A 144 -65.58 -48.24 -4.88
C LEU A 144 -65.64 -49.74 -5.18
N LEU A 145 -64.75 -50.56 -4.62
CA LEU A 145 -64.77 -52.02 -4.76
C LEU A 145 -66.01 -52.63 -4.09
N GLU A 146 -66.42 -52.09 -2.95
CA GLU A 146 -67.63 -52.51 -2.24
C GLU A 146 -68.89 -52.16 -3.04
N GLU A 147 -68.94 -50.98 -3.68
CA GLU A 147 -70.01 -50.62 -4.62
C GLU A 147 -70.00 -51.43 -5.93
N LEU A 148 -68.82 -51.82 -6.43
CA LEU A 148 -68.71 -52.60 -7.67
C LEU A 148 -69.14 -54.07 -7.49
N VAL A 149 -69.01 -54.60 -6.27
CA VAL A 149 -69.39 -55.98 -5.91
C VAL A 149 -70.81 -56.04 -5.32
N ALA A 150 -71.40 -54.92 -4.93
CA ALA A 150 -72.78 -54.87 -4.43
C ALA A 150 -73.80 -55.22 -5.50
N GLU A 151 -74.79 -56.06 -5.16
CA GLU A 151 -75.86 -56.50 -6.08
C GLU A 151 -76.76 -55.34 -6.58
N GLN A 152 -76.70 -54.17 -5.95
CA GLN A 152 -77.38 -52.94 -6.39
C GLN A 152 -76.46 -51.72 -6.13
N PRO A 153 -75.62 -51.31 -7.10
CA PRO A 153 -74.78 -50.14 -6.93
C PRO A 153 -75.65 -48.89 -6.83
N ARG A 154 -75.46 -48.08 -5.79
CA ARG A 154 -76.24 -46.84 -5.56
C ARG A 154 -75.56 -45.61 -6.18
N LEU A 155 -74.24 -45.71 -6.40
CA LEU A 155 -73.41 -44.60 -6.91
C LEU A 155 -73.19 -44.66 -8.43
N LEU A 156 -73.38 -45.81 -9.07
CA LEU A 156 -73.26 -45.98 -10.52
C LEU A 156 -74.64 -45.91 -11.18
N PRO A 157 -74.81 -45.17 -12.30
CA PRO A 157 -76.06 -45.20 -13.04
C PRO A 157 -76.33 -46.64 -13.54
N PRO A 158 -77.59 -47.12 -13.50
CA PRO A 158 -77.91 -48.47 -13.96
C PRO A 158 -77.47 -48.64 -15.42
N PRO A 159 -76.94 -49.81 -15.81
CA PRO A 159 -76.50 -50.03 -17.19
C PRO A 159 -77.71 -49.88 -18.12
N SER A 160 -77.75 -48.76 -18.84
CA SER A 160 -78.71 -48.49 -19.90
C SER A 160 -78.60 -49.61 -20.93
N ARG A 161 -79.60 -50.49 -20.98
CA ARG A 161 -79.75 -51.59 -21.95
C ARG A 161 -80.12 -51.09 -23.36
N GLU A 162 -79.59 -49.94 -23.75
CA GLU A 162 -79.77 -49.35 -25.06
C GLU A 162 -78.43 -48.81 -25.52
N HIS A 163 -77.59 -49.67 -26.08
CA HIS A 163 -76.86 -49.39 -27.31
C HIS A 163 -76.54 -50.75 -27.94
N ARG A 164 -77.35 -51.11 -28.94
CA ARG A 164 -76.93 -52.08 -29.96
C ARG A 164 -75.60 -51.57 -30.50
N LEU A 165 -74.51 -52.22 -30.10
CA LEU A 165 -73.25 -52.14 -30.83
C LEU A 165 -73.51 -52.72 -32.21
N CYS A 166 -73.80 -51.85 -33.18
CA CYS A 166 -73.48 -52.12 -34.57
C CYS A 166 -71.96 -52.30 -34.61
N LEU A 167 -71.51 -53.55 -34.46
CA LEU A 167 -70.18 -53.93 -34.92
C LEU A 167 -70.13 -53.70 -36.43
N PRO A 168 -69.17 -52.91 -36.96
CA PRO A 168 -68.88 -52.97 -38.37
C PRO A 168 -68.43 -54.39 -38.71
N ALA A 169 -69.08 -54.98 -39.71
CA ALA A 169 -68.73 -56.28 -40.26
C ALA A 169 -67.22 -56.30 -40.58
N GLY A 170 -66.47 -57.08 -39.80
CA GLY A 170 -65.12 -57.47 -40.17
C GLY A 170 -65.23 -58.31 -41.45
N SER A 171 -64.72 -57.78 -42.54
CA SER A 171 -64.40 -58.56 -43.74
C SER A 171 -63.40 -59.64 -43.36
N GLU A 172 -63.80 -60.89 -43.55
CA GLU A 172 -63.01 -62.08 -43.32
C GLU A 172 -61.69 -62.10 -44.12
N PRO A 173 -60.69 -62.85 -43.63
CA PRO A 173 -59.34 -62.94 -44.20
C PRO A 173 -59.33 -63.74 -45.51
N GLU A 174 -58.62 -63.20 -46.51
CA GLU A 174 -58.34 -63.89 -47.77
C GLU A 174 -57.31 -65.01 -47.50
N ILE A 175 -57.78 -66.25 -47.56
CA ILE A 175 -56.99 -67.48 -47.41
C ILE A 175 -56.35 -67.77 -48.77
N GLU A 176 -55.03 -67.60 -48.83
CA GLU A 176 -54.17 -68.04 -49.93
C GLU A 176 -53.97 -69.57 -49.85
N PRO A 177 -54.29 -70.36 -50.88
CA PRO A 177 -53.99 -71.79 -50.89
C PRO A 177 -52.58 -72.07 -51.44
N PRO A 178 -51.93 -73.14 -50.97
CA PRO A 178 -50.60 -73.53 -51.42
C PRO A 178 -50.71 -74.27 -52.76
N PHE A 179 -49.90 -73.88 -53.75
CA PHE A 179 -49.12 -74.70 -54.71
C PHE A 179 -48.55 -73.82 -55.82
#